data_AF-A0A2J8SH09-F1
#
_entry.id   AF-A0A2J8SH09-F1
#
_cell.length_a   1.000
_cell.length_b   1.000
_cell.length_c   1.000
_cell.angle_alpha   90.00
_cell.angle_beta   90.00
_cell.angle_gamma   90.00
#
_symmetry.space_group_name_H-M   'P 1'
#
loop_
_entity.id
_entity.type
_entity.pdbx_description
1 polymer ?
#
loop_
_entity_poly.entity_id
_entity_poly.type
_entity_poly.pdbx_seq_one_letter_code
_entity_poly.pdbx_strand_id
1 'polypeptide(L)' 'MDPGSRWRNLPSGPSLKHLTDPSYGIPREQQKAALQELTRAHVESFNYAVHEGLGLAVQRWGLLSRCGPGWSQTPGLK' A
#
# COMPACT_ATOMS: atom_id res chain seq x y z
N MET A 1 30.81 16.63 -0.66
CA MET A 1 30.52 15.54 -1.63
C MET A 1 29.43 16.03 -2.57
N ASP A 2 29.65 15.99 -3.87
CA ASP A 2 28.68 16.43 -4.89
C ASP A 2 27.63 15.34 -5.14
N PRO A 3 26.33 15.55 -4.83
CA PRO A 3 25.30 14.52 -4.95
C PRO A 3 25.04 14.08 -6.39
N GLY A 4 25.41 14.89 -7.40
CA GLY A 4 25.26 14.56 -8.81
C GLY A 4 26.25 13.50 -9.28
N SER A 5 27.42 13.40 -8.65
CA SER A 5 28.45 12.41 -9.00
C SER A 5 27.99 10.95 -8.87
N ARG A 6 27.09 10.65 -7.94
CA ARG A 6 26.55 9.30 -7.69
C ARG A 6 25.77 8.74 -8.87
N TRP A 7 25.18 9.61 -9.70
CA TRP A 7 24.24 9.20 -10.73
C TRP A 7 24.83 9.23 -12.15
N ARG A 8 26.07 9.71 -12.30
CA ARG A 8 26.75 9.86 -13.61
C ARG A 8 27.00 8.53 -14.32
N ASN A 9 27.10 7.43 -13.57
CA ASN A 9 27.37 6.09 -14.12
C ASN A 9 26.12 5.23 -14.27
N LEU A 10 24.91 5.76 -14.08
CA LEU A 10 23.71 4.96 -14.34
C LEU A 10 23.48 4.78 -15.84
N PRO A 11 22.96 3.62 -16.26
CA PRO A 11 22.50 3.44 -17.63
C PRO A 11 21.44 4.49 -17.97
N SER A 12 21.47 4.98 -19.22
CA SER A 12 20.51 5.99 -19.73
C SER A 12 19.05 5.54 -19.66
N GLY A 13 18.79 4.23 -19.49
CA GLY A 13 17.45 3.70 -19.42
C GLY A 13 17.42 2.23 -18.99
N PRO A 14 16.21 1.68 -18.81
CA PRO A 14 16.02 0.26 -18.51
C PRO A 14 16.53 -0.61 -19.67
N SER A 15 17.23 -1.70 -19.37
CA SER A 15 17.72 -2.65 -20.36
C SER A 15 16.75 -3.83 -20.49
N LEU A 16 16.39 -4.19 -21.73
CA LEU A 16 15.53 -5.34 -22.03
C LEU A 16 16.30 -6.66 -22.20
N LYS A 17 17.59 -6.69 -21.86
CA LYS A 17 18.48 -7.86 -22.10
C LYS A 17 18.07 -9.16 -21.41
N HIS A 18 17.15 -9.10 -20.44
CA HIS A 18 16.67 -10.27 -19.70
C HIS A 18 15.24 -10.68 -20.09
N LEU A 19 14.63 -10.05 -21.09
CA LEU A 19 13.24 -10.33 -21.46
C LEU A 19 13.03 -11.76 -22.01
N THR A 20 14.07 -12.34 -22.62
CA THR A 20 14.07 -13.71 -23.13
C THR A 20 14.66 -14.73 -22.16
N ASP A 21 15.01 -14.31 -20.94
CA ASP A 21 15.47 -15.23 -19.91
C ASP A 21 14.30 -16.17 -19.55
N PRO A 22 14.47 -17.51 -19.55
CA PRO A 22 13.41 -18.43 -19.17
C PRO A 22 12.85 -18.18 -17.76
N SER A 23 13.64 -17.52 -16.90
CA SER A 23 13.26 -17.13 -15.55
C SER A 23 12.67 -15.72 -15.48
N TYR A 24 12.47 -15.05 -16.61
CA TYR A 24 11.85 -13.72 -16.64
C TYR A 24 10.43 -13.78 -16.06
N GLY A 25 10.13 -12.85 -15.16
CA GLY A 25 8.83 -12.80 -14.47
C GLY A 25 8.68 -13.80 -13.32
N ILE A 26 9.61 -14.74 -13.13
CA ILE A 26 9.62 -15.63 -11.97
C ILE A 26 10.21 -14.88 -10.77
N PRO A 27 9.44 -14.63 -9.69
CA PRO A 27 9.98 -14.05 -8.48
C PRO A 27 11.08 -14.94 -7.90
N ARG A 28 12.18 -14.32 -7.49
CA ARG A 28 13.24 -15.04 -6.79
C ARG A 28 12.76 -15.41 -5.39
N GLU A 29 13.34 -16.47 -4.81
CA GLU A 29 13.07 -16.89 -3.44
C GLU A 29 13.33 -15.77 -2.43
N GLN A 30 14.38 -14.96 -2.68
CA GLN A 30 14.72 -13.79 -1.86
C GLN A 30 14.81 -12.55 -2.74
N GLN A 31 14.02 -11.53 -2.39
CA GLN A 31 14.04 -10.22 -3.04
C GLN A 31 15.27 -9.43 -2.56
N LYS A 32 15.79 -8.52 -3.39
CA LYS A 32 16.84 -7.60 -2.95
C LYS A 32 16.33 -6.75 -1.79
N ALA A 33 17.06 -6.74 -0.67
CA ALA A 33 16.66 -6.02 0.55
C ALA A 33 16.24 -4.57 0.27
N ALA A 34 17.03 -3.81 -0.51
CA ALA A 34 16.70 -2.43 -0.85
C ALA A 34 15.34 -2.25 -1.57
N LEU A 35 14.92 -3.20 -2.40
CA LEU A 35 13.61 -3.17 -3.06
C LEU A 35 12.48 -3.55 -2.09
N GLN A 36 12.76 -4.46 -1.15
CA GLN A 36 11.84 -4.82 -0.09
C GLN A 36 11.61 -3.66 0.87
N GLU A 37 12.66 -2.94 1.27
CA GLU A 37 12.56 -1.71 2.06
C GLU A 37 11.67 -0.68 1.37
N LEU A 38 11.88 -0.46 0.07
CA LEU A 38 11.12 0.52 -0.71
C LEU A 38 9.62 0.19 -0.77
N THR A 39 9.29 -1.10 -0.81
CA THR A 39 7.91 -1.58 -0.96
C THR A 39 7.24 -1.93 0.37
N ARG A 40 7.98 -1.95 1.49
CA ARG A 40 7.48 -2.36 2.80
C ARG A 40 6.18 -1.64 3.18
N ALA A 41 6.15 -0.30 3.08
CA ALA A 41 4.98 0.47 3.47
C ALA A 41 3.71 0.09 2.69
N HIS A 42 3.85 -0.25 1.40
CA HIS A 42 2.73 -0.69 0.57
C HIS A 42 2.25 -2.08 0.99
N VAL A 43 3.18 -3.01 1.25
CA VAL A 43 2.87 -4.36 1.72
C VAL A 43 2.17 -4.33 3.08
N GLU A 44 2.70 -3.56 4.03
CA GLU A 44 2.13 -3.43 5.37
C GLU A 44 0.74 -2.80 5.34
N SER A 45 0.56 -1.74 4.55
CA SER A 45 -0.74 -1.08 4.38
C SER A 45 -1.78 -2.03 3.79
N PHE A 46 -1.41 -2.79 2.76
CA PHE A 46 -2.29 -3.79 2.16
C PHE A 46 -2.66 -4.89 3.16
N ASN A 47 -1.67 -5.44 3.86
CA ASN A 47 -1.89 -6.49 4.85
C ASN A 47 -2.84 -6.01 5.95
N TYR A 48 -2.65 -4.79 6.46
CA TYR A 48 -3.56 -4.21 7.44
C TYR A 48 -4.98 -4.06 6.89
N ALA A 49 -5.14 -3.54 5.67
CA ALA A 49 -6.44 -3.35 5.05
C ALA A 49 -7.22 -4.67 4.91
N VAL A 50 -6.54 -5.75 4.54
CA VAL A 50 -7.16 -7.08 4.35
C VAL A 50 -7.45 -7.77 5.68
N HIS A 51 -6.52 -7.75 6.63
CA HIS A 51 -6.67 -8.49 7.90
C HIS A 51 -7.57 -7.78 8.91
N GLU A 52 -7.43 -6.46 9.05
CA GLU A 52 -8.10 -5.68 10.09
C GLU A 52 -9.07 -4.64 9.50
N GLY A 53 -8.59 -3.88 8.51
CA GLY A 53 -9.28 -2.71 7.99
C GLY A 53 -10.67 -3.01 7.41
N LEU A 54 -10.79 -4.08 6.64
CA LEU A 54 -12.06 -4.49 6.05
C LEU A 54 -13.10 -4.86 7.12
N GLY A 55 -12.70 -5.63 8.12
CA GLY A 55 -13.58 -6.03 9.23
C GLY A 55 -14.08 -4.82 10.02
N LEU A 56 -13.18 -3.89 10.33
CA LEU A 56 -13.52 -2.62 10.99
C LEU A 56 -14.49 -1.78 10.15
N ALA A 57 -14.29 -1.71 8.83
CA ALA A 57 -15.15 -0.96 7.93
C ALA A 57 -16.58 -1.54 7.91
N VAL A 58 -16.71 -2.87 7.78
CA VAL A 58 -18.01 -3.56 7.80
C VAL A 58 -18.70 -3.38 9.15
N GLN A 59 -17.98 -3.54 10.26
CA GLN A 59 -18.55 -3.39 11.60
C GLN A 59 -19.03 -1.96 11.83
N ARG A 60 -18.22 -0.96 11.47
CA ARG A 60 -18.58 0.46 11.61
C ARG A 60 -19.74 0.86 10.70
N TRP A 61 -19.80 0.31 9.49
CA TRP A 61 -20.94 0.47 8.59
C TRP A 61 -22.23 -0.13 9.16
N GLY A 62 -22.13 -1.34 9.73
CA GLY A 62 -23.26 -2.01 10.40
C GLY A 62 -23.74 -1.28 11.67
N LEU A 63 -22.85 -0.58 12.37
CA LEU A 63 -23.21 0.29 13.50
C LEU A 63 -23.89 1.57 13.02
N LEU A 64 -23.37 2.22 11.96
CA LEU A 64 -23.99 3.40 11.37
C LEU A 64 -25.39 3.10 10.79
N SER A 65 -25.56 1.92 10.20
CA SER A 65 -26.87 1.46 9.68
C SER A 65 -27.88 1.15 10.79
N ARG A 66 -27.43 0.93 12.03
CA ARG A 66 -28.27 0.72 13.22
C ARG A 66 -28.64 2.02 13.94
N CYS A 67 -27.86 3.08 13.74
CA CYS A 67 -28.32 4.44 13.98
C CYS A 67 -29.32 4.80 12.86
N GLY A 68 -30.62 4.53 13.07
CA GLY A 68 -31.68 5.07 12.21
C GLY A 68 -31.62 6.61 12.13
N PRO A 69 -32.38 7.27 11.24
CA PRO A 69 -32.33 8.72 11.07
C PRO A 69 -32.78 9.43 12.35
N GLY A 70 -31.84 9.67 13.26
CA GLY A 70 -32.02 10.41 14.52
C GLY A 70 -31.85 11.91 14.33
N TRP A 71 -32.25 12.45 13.18
CA TRP A 71 -32.38 13.90 12.99
C TRP A 71 -33.76 14.37 13.43
N SER A 72 -34.14 14.08 14.68
CA SER A 72 -35.35 14.64 15.28
C SER A 72 -35.35 14.45 16.79
N GLN A 73 -34.42 15.12 17.47
CA GLN A 73 -34.63 15.58 18.85
C GLN A 73 -33.61 16.67 19.18
N THR A 74 -33.95 17.91 18.85
CA THR A 74 -33.43 19.07 19.58
C THR A 74 -34.00 19.01 21.00
N PRO A 75 -33.18 18.99 22.06
CA PRO A 75 -33.71 19.14 23.41
C PRO A 75 -34.21 20.58 23.54
N GLY A 76 -35.52 20.75 23.66
CA GLY A 76 -36.13 22.03 24.00
C GLY A 76 -35.59 22.52 25.33
N LEU A 77 -34.83 23.61 25.30
CA LEU A 77 -34.50 24.39 26.48
C LEU A 77 -35.70 25.28 26.79
N LYS A 78 -36.39 24.96 27.89
CA LYS A 78 -37.33 25.76 28.71
C LYS A 78 -38.28 26.73 28.00
#